data_AF-A0A2V7W524-F1
#
_entry.id   AF-A0A2V7W524-F1
#
_cell.length_a   1.000
_cell.length_b   1.000
_cell.length_c   1.000
_cell.angle_alpha   90.00
_cell.angle_beta   90.00
_cell.angle_gamma   90.00
#
_symmetry.space_group_name_H-M   'P 1'
#
loop_
_entity.id
_entity.type
_entity.pdbx_description
1 polymer ?
#
loop_
_entity_poly.entity_id
_entity_poly.type
_entity_poly.pdbx_seq_one_letter_code
_entity_poly.pdbx_strand_id
1 'polypeptide(L)'
;MIKLIVPNRGEIAVRIARACRELGIASVLGYAEGDDIRFTQRFFDDAVSLGNSYLDVNRVIDAARACGADALHPGYGFLSERAELAAACEDAGIVFVGPKATSIAAMGSKAQSRHLMQKLGVPVVPGYDGDEQSMDALLREGESVGFPLLVKASAGGGGKGMKIVRASNELRAAIESAQREAMKAFGDDRLLLERYIEEPRHVEFQIFGDAHGNIVHLFERDCSLQRRHQKVVEETPAPRYSDELRQRMAKAAIAAAAGVDYRNAGTVEFIVTPDNDFYFLEMNTRLQVEHPITELVTDVDLVRAQLAVASGQPLPWKQSDLQQRGHAIEVRVYAEDPDDRFLPQSGTIAYYSEPSGPGVRVDAGVTRGSEIGLRFDPMLAKLICFAETRDACIDRIARALREYTILGTKTNVSWLRRVVTHPAFREGLVSTRFFEEHGDSLQPQASEAAPLIAAAIASAPRAIATGAQRRVSDVWNTVGAWGR
;
A
#
# COMPACT_ATOMS: atom_id res chain seq x y z
N MET A 1 -1.14 -19.86 -18.72
CA MET A 1 0.10 -19.37 -18.10
C MET A 1 0.74 -20.54 -17.38
N ILE A 2 2.01 -20.84 -17.64
CA ILE A 2 2.74 -21.94 -17.00
C ILE A 2 3.93 -21.42 -16.17
N LYS A 3 4.49 -20.24 -16.50
CA LYS A 3 5.57 -19.60 -15.75
C LYS A 3 5.39 -18.08 -15.64
N LEU A 4 5.52 -17.53 -14.43
CA LEU A 4 5.39 -16.12 -14.09
C LEU A 4 6.69 -15.57 -13.47
N ILE A 5 7.17 -14.41 -13.94
CA ILE A 5 8.22 -13.65 -13.26
C ILE A 5 7.63 -12.51 -12.40
N VAL A 6 8.19 -12.30 -11.22
CA VAL A 6 7.83 -11.20 -10.32
C VAL A 6 9.06 -10.32 -10.08
N PRO A 7 9.24 -9.22 -10.85
CA PRO A 7 10.33 -8.26 -10.67
C PRO A 7 10.01 -7.27 -9.54
N ASN A 8 9.77 -7.79 -8.35
CA ASN A 8 9.44 -7.02 -7.14
C ASN A 8 10.09 -7.71 -5.92
N ARG A 9 9.87 -7.19 -4.71
CA ARG A 9 10.51 -7.65 -3.48
C ARG A 9 9.55 -7.65 -2.29
N GLY A 10 10.07 -8.07 -1.15
CA GLY A 10 9.36 -8.00 0.13
C GLY A 10 8.05 -8.78 0.15
N GLU A 11 7.07 -8.28 0.89
CA GLU A 11 5.83 -9.00 1.17
C GLU A 11 5.01 -9.29 -0.10
N ILE A 12 4.95 -8.35 -1.04
CA ILE A 12 4.13 -8.51 -2.26
C ILE A 12 4.67 -9.61 -3.17
N ALA A 13 5.99 -9.75 -3.26
CA ALA A 13 6.59 -10.86 -3.99
C ALA A 13 6.21 -12.20 -3.36
N VAL A 14 6.24 -12.30 -2.01
CA VAL A 14 5.79 -13.50 -1.28
C VAL A 14 4.30 -13.77 -1.51
N ARG A 15 3.45 -12.73 -1.46
CA ARG A 15 2.00 -12.83 -1.69
C ARG A 15 1.68 -13.38 -3.08
N ILE A 16 2.37 -12.92 -4.12
CA ILE A 16 2.20 -13.39 -5.49
C ILE A 16 2.72 -14.82 -5.65
N ALA A 17 3.88 -15.14 -5.09
CA ALA A 17 4.45 -16.48 -5.14
C ALA A 17 3.54 -17.53 -4.50
N ARG A 18 2.90 -17.20 -3.36
CA ARG A 18 1.89 -18.06 -2.72
C ARG A 18 0.71 -18.34 -3.65
N ALA A 19 0.16 -17.30 -4.30
CA ALA A 19 -0.94 -17.47 -5.25
C ALA A 19 -0.53 -18.34 -6.46
N CYS A 20 0.69 -18.16 -6.97
CA CYS A 20 1.22 -18.99 -8.07
C CYS A 20 1.30 -20.45 -7.66
N ARG A 21 1.83 -20.74 -6.46
CA ARG A 21 1.95 -22.10 -5.94
C ARG A 21 0.61 -22.80 -5.78
N GLU A 22 -0.41 -22.09 -5.29
CA GLU A 22 -1.77 -22.64 -5.16
C GLU A 22 -2.41 -22.95 -6.53
N LEU A 23 -2.04 -22.19 -7.57
CA LEU A 23 -2.52 -22.37 -8.93
C LEU A 23 -1.65 -23.30 -9.78
N GLY A 24 -0.55 -23.82 -9.24
CA GLY A 24 0.41 -24.65 -9.98
C GLY A 24 1.17 -23.89 -11.08
N ILE A 25 1.33 -22.57 -10.94
CA ILE A 25 2.11 -21.72 -11.86
C ILE A 25 3.56 -21.66 -11.35
N ALA A 26 4.52 -22.00 -12.21
CA ALA A 26 5.94 -21.87 -11.86
C ALA A 26 6.32 -20.39 -11.70
N SER A 27 7.09 -20.07 -10.67
CA SER A 27 7.34 -18.69 -10.26
C SER A 27 8.83 -18.36 -10.22
N VAL A 28 9.21 -17.22 -10.81
CA VAL A 28 10.59 -16.71 -10.82
C VAL A 28 10.67 -15.37 -10.12
N LEU A 29 11.55 -15.25 -9.12
CA LEU A 29 11.84 -13.98 -8.47
C LEU A 29 12.84 -13.17 -9.31
N GLY A 30 12.44 -12.01 -9.82
CA GLY A 30 13.37 -11.04 -10.38
C GLY A 30 13.91 -10.14 -9.26
N TYR A 31 15.21 -10.16 -8.97
CA TYR A 31 15.79 -9.40 -7.86
C TYR A 31 16.88 -8.42 -8.27
N ALA A 32 17.01 -7.30 -7.55
CA ALA A 32 18.13 -6.39 -7.72
C ALA A 32 19.31 -6.78 -6.80
N GLU A 33 20.53 -6.65 -7.31
CA GLU A 33 21.77 -6.88 -6.56
C GLU A 33 21.80 -6.01 -5.30
N GLY A 34 22.11 -6.60 -4.16
CA GLY A 34 22.12 -5.92 -2.86
C GLY A 34 20.79 -5.87 -2.11
N ASP A 35 19.72 -6.50 -2.64
CA ASP A 35 18.53 -6.81 -1.82
C ASP A 35 18.71 -8.12 -1.05
N ASP A 36 18.20 -8.18 0.18
CA ASP A 36 18.20 -9.42 0.97
C ASP A 36 17.04 -10.33 0.53
N ILE A 37 17.32 -11.18 -0.44
CA ILE A 37 16.34 -12.13 -0.96
C ILE A 37 16.25 -13.44 -0.17
N ARG A 38 17.06 -13.64 0.88
CA ARG A 38 17.23 -14.97 1.53
C ARG A 38 15.92 -15.55 2.05
N PHE A 39 14.99 -14.69 2.47
CA PHE A 39 13.64 -15.08 2.87
C PHE A 39 12.72 -15.22 1.67
N THR A 40 12.56 -14.15 0.88
CA THR A 40 11.64 -14.08 -0.26
C THR A 40 11.87 -15.18 -1.28
N GLN A 41 13.12 -15.50 -1.62
CA GLN A 41 13.45 -16.51 -2.63
C GLN A 41 12.94 -17.92 -2.27
N ARG A 42 12.70 -18.21 -0.99
CA ARG A 42 12.18 -19.52 -0.53
C ARG A 42 10.75 -19.80 -1.02
N PHE A 43 10.04 -18.76 -1.45
CA PHE A 43 8.67 -18.86 -1.95
C PHE A 43 8.60 -19.07 -3.46
N PHE A 44 9.73 -18.94 -4.17
CA PHE A 44 9.80 -19.06 -5.61
C PHE A 44 10.47 -20.37 -6.03
N ASP A 45 10.21 -20.78 -7.27
CA ASP A 45 10.82 -21.97 -7.87
C ASP A 45 12.20 -21.67 -8.45
N ASP A 46 12.43 -20.42 -8.86
CA ASP A 46 13.71 -19.92 -9.38
C ASP A 46 13.90 -18.42 -9.06
N ALA A 47 15.11 -17.90 -9.25
CA ALA A 47 15.42 -16.49 -9.09
C ALA A 47 16.45 -16.01 -10.14
N VAL A 48 16.24 -14.81 -10.67
CA VAL A 48 17.09 -14.19 -11.69
C VAL A 48 17.46 -12.76 -11.31
N SER A 49 18.72 -12.39 -11.54
CA SER A 49 19.20 -11.02 -11.29
C SER A 49 18.67 -10.06 -12.35
N LEU A 50 18.16 -8.92 -11.91
CA LEU A 50 17.85 -7.73 -12.70
C LEU A 50 19.05 -6.75 -12.73
N GLY A 51 20.18 -7.16 -12.16
CA GLY A 51 21.34 -6.33 -11.87
C GLY A 51 21.03 -5.25 -10.85
N ASN A 52 21.42 -4.00 -11.10
CA ASN A 52 21.44 -2.98 -10.04
C ASN A 52 20.11 -2.31 -9.73
N SER A 53 18.98 -2.62 -10.39
CA SER A 53 17.73 -1.88 -10.15
C SER A 53 16.49 -2.67 -10.51
N TYR A 54 15.41 -2.46 -9.75
CA TYR A 54 14.05 -2.88 -10.08
C TYR A 54 13.38 -1.96 -11.11
N LEU A 55 14.01 -0.83 -11.49
CA LEU A 55 13.43 0.23 -12.33
C LEU A 55 13.92 0.20 -13.78
N ASP A 56 14.73 -0.77 -14.18
CA ASP A 56 15.22 -0.89 -15.56
C ASP A 56 14.31 -1.82 -16.37
N VAL A 57 13.47 -1.22 -17.21
CA VAL A 57 12.49 -1.94 -18.06
C VAL A 57 13.19 -2.96 -18.96
N ASN A 58 14.30 -2.59 -19.59
CA ASN A 58 14.99 -3.47 -20.53
C ASN A 58 15.52 -4.71 -19.82
N ARG A 59 16.18 -4.52 -18.67
CA ARG A 59 16.69 -5.64 -17.87
C ARG A 59 15.59 -6.56 -17.35
N VAL A 60 14.44 -5.99 -16.97
CA VAL A 60 13.28 -6.78 -16.54
C VAL A 60 12.73 -7.64 -17.68
N ILE A 61 12.60 -7.09 -18.89
CA ILE A 61 12.15 -7.85 -20.06
C ILE A 61 13.17 -8.89 -20.49
N ASP A 62 14.47 -8.56 -20.48
CA ASP A 62 15.54 -9.50 -20.80
C ASP A 62 15.57 -10.68 -19.82
N ALA A 63 15.41 -10.42 -18.52
CA ALA A 63 15.32 -11.46 -17.50
C ALA A 63 14.08 -12.35 -17.70
N ALA A 64 12.92 -11.75 -18.02
CA ALA A 64 11.69 -12.49 -18.29
C ALA A 64 11.83 -13.42 -19.51
N ARG A 65 12.48 -12.95 -20.58
CA ARG A 65 12.80 -13.77 -21.76
C ARG A 65 13.80 -14.89 -21.42
N ALA A 66 14.87 -14.56 -20.70
CA ALA A 66 15.92 -15.51 -20.37
C ALA A 66 15.41 -16.69 -19.50
N CYS A 67 14.46 -16.44 -18.59
CA CYS A 67 13.87 -17.49 -17.76
C CYS A 67 12.66 -18.19 -18.42
N GLY A 68 12.24 -17.75 -19.61
CA GLY A 68 11.11 -18.28 -20.36
C GLY A 68 9.76 -18.03 -19.66
N ALA A 69 9.58 -16.86 -19.04
CA ALA A 69 8.30 -16.51 -18.42
C ALA A 69 7.25 -16.18 -19.48
N ASP A 70 6.03 -16.71 -19.32
CA ASP A 70 4.89 -16.35 -20.17
C ASP A 70 4.26 -15.03 -19.74
N ALA A 71 4.49 -14.63 -18.49
CA ALA A 71 3.82 -13.52 -17.85
C ALA A 71 4.71 -12.84 -16.82
N LEU A 72 4.41 -11.57 -16.55
CA LEU A 72 5.06 -10.74 -15.56
C LEU A 72 4.01 -10.13 -14.63
N HIS A 73 4.17 -10.33 -13.32
CA HIS A 73 3.35 -9.63 -12.33
C HIS A 73 4.20 -8.59 -11.61
N PRO A 74 3.90 -7.30 -11.77
CA PRO A 74 4.78 -6.25 -11.26
C PRO A 74 4.58 -5.95 -9.77
N GLY A 75 3.69 -6.66 -9.08
CA GLY A 75 3.23 -6.27 -7.73
C GLY A 75 2.71 -4.84 -7.69
N TYR A 76 3.20 -4.08 -6.71
CA TYR A 76 2.97 -2.65 -6.58
C TYR A 76 4.29 -1.90 -6.37
N GLY A 77 4.31 -0.59 -6.66
CA GLY A 77 5.55 0.19 -6.67
C GLY A 77 6.48 -0.20 -7.82
N PHE A 78 7.71 0.34 -7.80
CA PHE A 78 8.67 0.16 -8.89
C PHE A 78 8.09 0.48 -10.27
N LEU A 79 7.97 -0.53 -11.14
CA LEU A 79 7.49 -0.40 -12.52
C LEU A 79 6.00 -0.74 -12.69
N SER A 80 5.26 -1.03 -11.62
CA SER A 80 3.87 -1.50 -11.70
C SER A 80 2.90 -0.53 -12.36
N GLU A 81 3.21 0.76 -12.35
CA GLU A 81 2.39 1.81 -12.98
C GLU A 81 3.15 2.51 -14.12
N ARG A 82 4.14 1.81 -14.70
CA ARG A 82 4.89 2.30 -15.86
C ARG A 82 4.30 1.71 -17.12
N ALA A 83 3.64 2.57 -17.90
CA ALA A 83 3.06 2.20 -19.19
C ALA A 83 4.12 1.59 -20.12
N GLU A 84 5.38 2.03 -20.00
CA GLU A 84 6.49 1.49 -20.80
C GLU A 84 6.78 0.02 -20.49
N LEU A 85 6.64 -0.43 -19.23
CA LEU A 85 6.82 -1.85 -18.90
C LEU A 85 5.69 -2.69 -19.48
N ALA A 86 4.44 -2.24 -19.35
CA ALA A 86 3.29 -2.94 -19.92
C ALA A 86 3.40 -3.07 -21.44
N ALA A 87 3.76 -1.98 -22.13
CA ALA A 87 3.99 -1.98 -23.58
C ALA A 87 5.15 -2.91 -23.98
N ALA A 88 6.27 -2.88 -23.25
CA ALA A 88 7.41 -3.74 -23.53
C ALA A 88 7.10 -5.24 -23.29
N CYS A 89 6.20 -5.56 -22.35
CA CYS A 89 5.69 -6.93 -22.18
C CYS A 89 4.87 -7.36 -23.41
N GLU A 90 3.96 -6.52 -23.88
CA GLU A 90 3.15 -6.78 -25.09
C GLU A 90 4.05 -7.01 -26.32
N ASP A 91 5.03 -6.14 -26.56
CA ASP A 91 6.01 -6.26 -27.64
C ASP A 91 6.87 -7.53 -27.55
N ALA A 92 7.09 -8.02 -26.32
CA ALA A 92 7.86 -9.24 -26.05
C ALA A 92 7.02 -10.52 -26.07
N GLY A 93 5.69 -10.43 -26.24
CA GLY A 93 4.79 -11.59 -26.14
C GLY A 93 4.65 -12.13 -24.71
N ILE A 94 4.92 -11.29 -23.70
CA ILE A 94 4.83 -11.61 -22.27
C ILE A 94 3.54 -10.99 -21.74
N VAL A 95 2.70 -11.77 -21.08
CA VAL A 95 1.45 -11.26 -20.49
C VAL A 95 1.77 -10.36 -19.29
N PHE A 96 1.42 -9.08 -19.39
CA PHE A 96 1.46 -8.18 -18.25
C PHE A 96 0.25 -8.43 -17.33
N VAL A 97 0.48 -8.84 -16.09
CA VAL A 97 -0.58 -9.06 -15.09
C VAL A 97 -0.98 -7.70 -14.47
N GLY A 98 -1.79 -6.97 -15.21
CA GLY A 98 -2.26 -5.62 -14.87
C GLY A 98 -3.15 -5.02 -15.97
N PRO A 99 -3.47 -3.72 -15.89
CA PRO A 99 -4.20 -3.04 -16.95
C PRO A 99 -3.34 -2.83 -18.21
N LYS A 100 -3.98 -2.43 -19.31
CA LYS A 100 -3.30 -2.12 -20.58
C LYS A 100 -2.34 -0.94 -20.41
N ALA A 101 -1.28 -0.91 -21.23
CA ALA A 101 -0.35 0.23 -21.27
C ALA A 101 -1.07 1.58 -21.51
N THR A 102 -2.09 1.60 -22.37
CA THR A 102 -2.90 2.78 -22.65
C THR A 102 -3.73 3.23 -21.44
N SER A 103 -4.29 2.31 -20.66
CA SER A 103 -5.04 2.61 -19.44
C SER A 103 -4.11 3.17 -18.35
N ILE A 104 -2.90 2.61 -18.21
CA ILE A 104 -1.86 3.13 -17.30
C ILE A 104 -1.47 4.55 -17.71
N ALA A 105 -1.20 4.78 -19.00
CA ALA A 105 -0.81 6.09 -19.51
C ALA A 105 -1.92 7.14 -19.31
N ALA A 106 -3.18 6.79 -19.57
CA ALA A 106 -4.32 7.69 -19.41
C ALA A 106 -4.52 8.15 -17.96
N MET A 107 -4.15 7.32 -16.98
CA MET A 107 -4.28 7.61 -15.55
C MET A 107 -2.98 8.10 -14.90
N GLY A 108 -1.85 8.05 -15.60
CA GLY A 108 -0.54 8.44 -15.06
C GLY A 108 -0.34 9.95 -14.88
N SER A 109 -1.13 10.78 -15.58
CA SER A 109 -1.08 12.25 -15.47
C SER A 109 -2.32 12.78 -14.76
N LYS A 110 -2.13 13.46 -13.62
CA LYS A 110 -3.22 14.01 -12.79
C LYS A 110 -4.14 14.97 -13.55
N ALA A 111 -3.57 15.83 -14.40
CA ALA A 111 -4.36 16.77 -15.20
C ALA A 111 -5.20 16.05 -16.26
N GLN A 112 -4.59 15.08 -16.97
CA GLN A 112 -5.30 14.31 -18.00
C GLN A 112 -6.37 13.41 -17.39
N SER A 113 -6.07 12.74 -16.27
CA SER A 113 -7.03 11.92 -15.53
C SER A 113 -8.19 12.76 -15.00
N ARG A 114 -7.91 13.95 -14.42
CA ARG A 114 -8.95 14.88 -13.95
C ARG A 114 -9.88 15.32 -15.08
N HIS A 115 -9.33 15.74 -16.22
CA HIS A 115 -10.13 16.14 -17.37
C HIS A 115 -10.97 14.99 -17.94
N LEU A 116 -10.42 13.77 -17.96
CA LEU A 116 -11.15 12.58 -18.35
C LEU A 116 -12.29 12.28 -17.36
N MET A 117 -12.04 12.34 -16.05
CA MET A 117 -13.06 12.12 -15.03
C MET A 117 -14.21 13.13 -15.13
N GLN A 118 -13.90 14.41 -15.37
CA GLN A 118 -14.92 15.44 -15.62
C GLN A 118 -15.81 15.10 -16.81
N LYS A 119 -15.23 14.67 -17.93
CA LYS A 119 -15.98 14.25 -19.13
C LYS A 119 -16.90 13.05 -18.86
N LEU A 120 -16.50 12.17 -17.94
CA LEU A 120 -17.27 11.00 -17.53
C LEU A 120 -18.31 11.31 -16.44
N GLY A 121 -18.43 12.57 -16.01
CA GLY A 121 -19.35 12.97 -14.94
C GLY A 121 -18.93 12.47 -13.55
N VAL A 122 -17.66 12.05 -13.40
CA VAL A 122 -17.08 11.71 -12.11
C VAL A 122 -16.72 13.02 -11.40
N PRO A 123 -17.23 13.28 -10.17
CA PRO A 123 -16.91 14.50 -9.44
C PRO A 123 -15.40 14.65 -9.26
N VAL A 124 -14.84 15.83 -9.55
CA VAL A 124 -13.43 16.17 -9.28
C VAL A 124 -13.38 17.41 -8.41
N VAL A 125 -12.26 17.62 -7.73
CA VAL A 125 -12.08 18.81 -6.86
C VAL A 125 -12.24 20.07 -7.73
N PRO A 126 -13.11 21.02 -7.33
CA PRO A 126 -13.22 22.31 -8.01
C PRO A 126 -11.86 23.00 -8.05
N GLY A 127 -11.48 23.52 -9.21
CA GLY A 127 -10.12 24.00 -9.41
C GLY A 127 -9.83 24.42 -10.85
N TYR A 128 -8.71 25.09 -11.03
CA TYR A 128 -8.19 25.61 -12.29
C TYR A 128 -6.86 24.95 -12.68
N ASP A 129 -6.81 24.40 -13.89
CA ASP A 129 -5.66 23.74 -14.53
C ASP A 129 -5.50 24.16 -16.01
N GLY A 130 -6.00 25.34 -16.37
CA GLY A 130 -5.98 25.83 -17.74
C GLY A 130 -4.59 26.24 -18.23
N ASP A 131 -4.44 26.39 -19.55
CA ASP A 131 -3.18 26.76 -20.19
C ASP A 131 -2.74 28.21 -19.90
N GLU A 132 -3.66 29.08 -19.48
CA GLU A 132 -3.36 30.49 -19.16
C GLU A 132 -2.74 30.62 -17.77
N GLN A 133 -1.41 30.58 -17.71
CA GLN A 133 -0.63 30.57 -16.47
C GLN A 133 -0.09 31.96 -16.07
N SER A 134 -0.70 33.04 -16.60
CA SER A 134 -0.33 34.41 -16.23
C SER A 134 -0.72 34.69 -14.77
N MET A 135 0.02 35.56 -14.08
CA MET A 135 -0.30 35.93 -12.70
C MET A 135 -1.72 36.46 -12.56
N ASP A 136 -2.18 37.30 -13.51
CA ASP A 136 -3.53 37.86 -13.48
C ASP A 136 -4.61 36.80 -13.68
N ALA A 137 -4.37 35.82 -14.56
CA ALA A 137 -5.28 34.69 -14.73
C ALA A 137 -5.36 33.84 -13.47
N LEU A 138 -4.21 33.46 -12.88
CA LEU A 138 -4.17 32.64 -11.67
C LEU A 138 -4.81 33.35 -10.46
N LEU A 139 -4.68 34.68 -10.35
CA LEU A 139 -5.37 35.45 -9.32
C LEU A 139 -6.89 35.42 -9.51
N ARG A 140 -7.36 35.71 -10.72
CA ARG A 140 -8.79 35.68 -11.07
C ARG A 140 -9.41 34.29 -10.84
N GLU A 141 -8.74 33.25 -11.30
CA GLU A 141 -9.21 31.87 -11.17
C GLU A 141 -9.14 31.38 -9.72
N GLY A 142 -8.12 31.77 -8.95
CA GLY A 142 -8.05 31.47 -7.53
C GLY A 142 -9.21 32.09 -6.73
N GLU A 143 -9.62 33.32 -7.06
CA GLU A 143 -10.82 33.93 -6.47
C GLU A 143 -12.11 33.20 -6.86
N SER A 144 -12.21 32.73 -8.11
CA SER A 144 -13.35 31.92 -8.59
C SER A 144 -13.46 30.56 -7.89
N VAL A 145 -12.33 29.89 -7.65
CA VAL A 145 -12.26 28.62 -6.89
C VAL A 145 -12.70 28.82 -5.44
N GLY A 146 -12.36 29.97 -4.84
CA GLY A 146 -12.70 30.33 -3.47
C GLY A 146 -11.73 29.78 -2.42
N PHE A 147 -11.73 30.39 -1.24
CA PHE A 147 -10.79 30.08 -0.15
C PHE A 147 -11.42 29.19 0.95
N PRO A 148 -10.63 28.34 1.65
CA PRO A 148 -9.21 28.10 1.41
C PRO A 148 -8.98 27.32 0.12
N LEU A 149 -7.88 27.64 -0.58
CA LEU A 149 -7.45 26.94 -1.80
C LEU A 149 -6.03 26.40 -1.64
N LEU A 150 -5.69 25.43 -2.47
CA LEU A 150 -4.43 24.75 -2.53
C LEU A 150 -3.75 25.05 -3.87
N VAL A 151 -2.56 25.65 -3.81
CA VAL A 151 -1.69 25.85 -4.98
C VAL A 151 -0.73 24.67 -5.07
N LYS A 152 -0.70 23.99 -6.22
CA LYS A 152 0.15 22.82 -6.48
C LYS A 152 0.89 22.98 -7.81
N ALA A 153 2.05 22.33 -7.94
CA ALA A 153 2.72 22.16 -9.23
C ALA A 153 1.97 21.14 -10.10
N SER A 154 1.74 21.45 -11.38
CA SER A 154 1.02 20.56 -12.31
C SER A 154 1.79 19.27 -12.62
N ALA A 155 3.12 19.35 -12.66
CA ALA A 155 4.02 18.22 -12.93
C ALA A 155 4.43 17.41 -11.66
N GLY A 156 3.90 17.77 -10.48
CA GLY A 156 4.36 17.26 -9.18
C GLY A 156 3.59 16.05 -8.64
N GLY A 157 4.33 15.09 -8.06
CA GLY A 157 3.81 13.96 -7.27
C GLY A 157 4.32 13.96 -5.82
N GLY A 158 3.61 13.31 -4.90
CA GLY A 158 4.09 13.07 -3.53
C GLY A 158 4.05 14.26 -2.55
N GLY A 159 3.15 15.23 -2.76
CA GLY A 159 2.86 16.29 -1.79
C GLY A 159 3.90 17.40 -1.64
N LYS A 160 4.97 17.41 -2.44
CA LYS A 160 5.97 18.49 -2.45
C LYS A 160 5.45 19.70 -3.24
N GLY A 161 5.62 20.91 -2.69
CA GLY A 161 5.24 22.17 -3.35
C GLY A 161 3.76 22.54 -3.23
N MET A 162 3.03 21.97 -2.27
CA MET A 162 1.64 22.35 -1.99
C MET A 162 1.59 23.53 -1.02
N LYS A 163 0.83 24.58 -1.35
CA LYS A 163 0.65 25.76 -0.47
C LYS A 163 -0.82 26.01 -0.24
N ILE A 164 -1.22 26.01 1.03
CA ILE A 164 -2.58 26.36 1.45
C ILE A 164 -2.66 27.89 1.50
N VAL A 165 -3.64 28.46 0.82
CA VAL A 165 -3.93 29.89 0.77
C VAL A 165 -5.30 30.07 1.43
N ARG A 166 -5.35 30.82 2.52
CA ARG A 166 -6.57 30.99 3.33
C ARG A 166 -7.33 32.27 2.99
N ALA A 167 -6.68 33.23 2.35
CA ALA A 167 -7.28 34.50 1.95
C ALA A 167 -6.65 35.07 0.66
N SER A 168 -7.39 35.94 -0.03
CA SER A 168 -6.97 36.53 -1.32
C SER A 168 -5.63 37.29 -1.24
N ASN A 169 -5.36 37.97 -0.13
CA ASN A 169 -4.10 38.70 0.08
C ASN A 169 -2.85 37.80 0.16
N GLU A 170 -3.00 36.49 0.39
CA GLU A 170 -1.90 35.52 0.43
C GLU A 170 -1.61 34.91 -0.96
N LEU A 171 -2.58 34.97 -1.89
CA LEU A 171 -2.58 34.19 -3.12
C LEU A 171 -1.39 34.51 -4.04
N ARG A 172 -1.10 35.79 -4.28
CA ARG A 172 0.01 36.22 -5.14
C ARG A 172 1.35 35.65 -4.67
N ALA A 173 1.66 35.80 -3.38
CA ALA A 173 2.92 35.33 -2.81
C ALA A 173 3.03 33.79 -2.88
N ALA A 174 1.91 33.09 -2.68
CA ALA A 174 1.85 31.64 -2.79
C ALA A 174 2.10 31.16 -4.23
N ILE A 175 1.49 31.79 -5.24
CA ILE A 175 1.70 31.49 -6.66
C ILE A 175 3.17 31.68 -7.04
N GLU A 176 3.75 32.86 -6.76
CA GLU A 176 5.15 33.15 -7.11
C GLU A 176 6.12 32.16 -6.46
N SER A 177 5.85 31.78 -5.21
CA SER A 177 6.66 30.78 -4.51
C SER A 177 6.49 29.38 -5.11
N ALA A 178 5.27 28.99 -5.48
CA ALA A 178 4.99 27.67 -6.05
C ALA A 178 5.61 27.53 -7.44
N GLN A 179 5.55 28.56 -8.30
CA GLN A 179 6.19 28.56 -9.62
C GLN A 179 7.72 28.34 -9.53
N ARG A 180 8.39 29.05 -8.61
CA ARG A 180 9.83 28.88 -8.37
C ARG A 180 10.19 27.47 -7.91
N GLU A 181 9.40 26.91 -7.01
CA GLU A 181 9.60 25.55 -6.50
C GLU A 181 9.34 24.50 -7.59
N ALA A 182 8.26 24.66 -8.36
CA ALA A 182 7.90 23.79 -9.47
C ALA A 182 8.98 23.79 -10.56
N MET A 183 9.44 24.97 -10.97
CA MET A 183 10.52 25.10 -11.94
C MET A 183 11.82 24.44 -11.46
N LYS A 184 12.18 24.65 -10.19
CA LYS A 184 13.39 24.05 -9.60
C LYS A 184 13.31 22.52 -9.50
N ALA A 185 12.13 22.00 -9.18
CA ALA A 185 11.93 20.57 -8.93
C ALA A 185 11.66 19.76 -10.21
N PHE A 186 10.94 20.34 -11.17
CA PHE A 186 10.37 19.64 -12.31
C PHE A 186 10.71 20.27 -13.66
N GLY A 187 11.32 21.45 -13.69
CA GLY A 187 11.58 22.18 -14.93
C GLY A 187 10.31 22.72 -15.61
N ASP A 188 9.18 22.74 -14.88
CA ASP A 188 7.86 23.16 -15.33
C ASP A 188 7.25 24.04 -14.23
N ASP A 189 6.93 25.30 -14.56
CA ASP A 189 6.39 26.29 -13.62
C ASP A 189 4.87 26.35 -13.60
N ARG A 190 4.18 25.50 -14.37
CA ARG A 190 2.72 25.45 -14.41
C ARG A 190 2.15 24.99 -13.08
N LEU A 191 1.05 25.64 -12.69
CA LEU A 191 0.35 25.41 -11.44
C LEU A 191 -1.08 24.92 -11.66
N LEU A 192 -1.57 24.25 -10.63
CA LEU A 192 -2.92 23.78 -10.42
C LEU A 192 -3.46 24.47 -9.16
N LEU A 193 -4.62 25.10 -9.28
CA LEU A 193 -5.35 25.69 -8.15
C LEU A 193 -6.53 24.80 -7.84
N GLU A 194 -6.68 24.34 -6.61
CA GLU A 194 -7.81 23.49 -6.20
C GLU A 194 -8.41 23.98 -4.90
N ARG A 195 -9.70 23.76 -4.70
CA ARG A 195 -10.31 23.99 -3.39
C ARG A 195 -9.59 23.13 -2.34
N TYR A 196 -9.18 23.75 -1.23
CA TYR A 196 -8.58 23.04 -0.12
C TYR A 196 -9.68 22.42 0.74
N ILE A 197 -9.55 21.12 1.01
CA ILE A 197 -10.47 20.36 1.86
C ILE A 197 -9.77 20.20 3.21
N GLU A 198 -10.32 20.79 4.27
CA GLU A 198 -9.62 20.91 5.56
C GLU A 198 -9.53 19.61 6.36
N GLU A 199 -10.59 18.80 6.30
CA GLU A 199 -10.69 17.52 7.02
C GLU A 199 -11.10 16.40 6.06
N PRO A 200 -10.27 16.11 5.04
CA PRO A 200 -10.63 15.11 4.06
C PRO A 200 -10.50 13.73 4.69
N ARG A 201 -11.46 12.86 4.37
CA ARG A 201 -11.29 11.42 4.50
C ARG A 201 -10.84 10.87 3.15
N HIS A 202 -9.89 9.95 3.18
CA HIS A 202 -9.39 9.30 1.97
C HIS A 202 -10.10 7.96 1.85
N VAL A 203 -10.96 7.83 0.84
CA VAL A 203 -11.79 6.65 0.63
C VAL A 203 -11.53 6.13 -0.77
N GLU A 204 -11.38 4.84 -0.92
CA GLU A 204 -11.02 4.26 -2.20
C GLU A 204 -11.82 3.01 -2.51
N PHE A 205 -12.14 2.78 -3.78
CA PHE A 205 -12.88 1.61 -4.24
C PHE A 205 -11.96 0.64 -4.95
N GLN A 206 -11.96 -0.62 -4.50
CA GLN A 206 -11.34 -1.70 -5.25
C GLN A 206 -12.16 -1.95 -6.51
N ILE A 207 -11.53 -1.89 -7.68
CA ILE A 207 -12.13 -2.21 -8.96
C ILE A 207 -11.44 -3.43 -9.58
N PHE A 208 -12.22 -4.19 -10.33
CA PHE A 208 -11.73 -5.25 -11.19
C PHE A 208 -12.41 -5.18 -12.55
N GLY A 209 -11.62 -5.26 -13.62
CA GLY A 209 -12.12 -5.39 -14.99
C GLY A 209 -11.57 -6.63 -15.68
N ASP A 210 -12.26 -7.16 -16.69
CA ASP A 210 -11.74 -8.23 -17.56
C ASP A 210 -11.70 -7.83 -19.04
N ALA A 211 -11.18 -8.74 -19.87
CA ALA A 211 -11.12 -8.56 -21.32
C ALA A 211 -12.48 -8.70 -22.03
N HIS A 212 -13.54 -9.06 -21.30
CA HIS A 212 -14.89 -9.36 -21.80
C HIS A 212 -15.87 -8.20 -21.53
N GLY A 213 -15.37 -7.07 -21.02
CA GLY A 213 -16.15 -5.87 -20.76
C GLY A 213 -16.86 -5.86 -19.41
N ASN A 214 -16.58 -6.83 -18.53
CA ASN A 214 -17.12 -6.82 -17.17
C ASN A 214 -16.25 -5.93 -16.29
N ILE A 215 -16.89 -5.06 -15.50
CA ILE A 215 -16.26 -4.24 -14.48
C ILE A 215 -17.13 -4.27 -13.22
N VAL A 216 -16.49 -4.44 -12.07
CA VAL A 216 -17.12 -4.62 -10.76
C VAL A 216 -16.29 -3.93 -9.68
N HIS A 217 -16.93 -3.57 -8.57
CA HIS A 217 -16.24 -3.06 -7.39
C HIS A 217 -16.31 -4.06 -6.24
N LEU A 218 -15.24 -4.15 -5.44
CA LEU A 218 -15.18 -4.94 -4.21
C LEU A 218 -15.23 -4.02 -2.99
N PHE A 219 -16.21 -3.12 -3.03
CA PHE A 219 -16.49 -2.12 -1.99
C PHE A 219 -15.33 -1.15 -1.73
N GLU A 220 -15.48 -0.34 -0.69
CA GLU A 220 -14.54 0.71 -0.34
C GLU A 220 -13.58 0.33 0.79
N ARG A 221 -12.47 1.04 0.87
CA ARG A 221 -11.57 1.09 2.02
C ARG A 221 -11.43 2.53 2.49
N ASP A 222 -11.34 2.71 3.80
CA ASP A 222 -10.94 3.96 4.42
C ASP A 222 -9.44 3.93 4.66
N CYS A 223 -8.74 4.89 4.08
CA CYS A 223 -7.30 5.04 4.16
C CYS A 223 -6.91 6.41 4.74
N SER A 224 -7.80 7.00 5.56
CA SER A 224 -7.63 8.37 6.06
C SER A 224 -6.46 8.50 7.03
N LEU A 225 -6.08 7.47 7.78
CA LEU A 225 -4.96 7.52 8.72
C LEU A 225 -3.63 7.53 7.97
N GLN A 226 -3.12 8.74 7.74
CA GLN A 226 -1.92 8.98 6.93
C GLN A 226 -0.90 9.82 7.67
N ARG A 227 0.39 9.46 7.52
CA ARG A 227 1.52 10.24 8.02
C ARG A 227 2.33 10.72 6.82
N ARG A 228 2.48 12.04 6.64
CA ARG A 228 3.20 12.63 5.48
C ARG A 228 2.70 12.06 4.14
N HIS A 229 1.38 11.96 3.99
CA HIS A 229 0.70 11.38 2.81
C HIS A 229 0.95 9.88 2.56
N GLN A 230 1.47 9.15 3.54
CA GLN A 230 1.60 7.69 3.49
C GLN A 230 0.55 7.06 4.37
N LYS A 231 -0.22 6.11 3.82
CA LYS A 231 -1.23 5.34 4.56
C LYS A 231 -0.55 4.48 5.64
N VAL A 232 -1.13 4.49 6.84
CA VAL A 232 -0.61 3.82 8.04
C VAL A 232 -1.56 2.75 8.55
N VAL A 233 -2.86 3.09 8.56
CA VAL A 233 -3.95 2.22 8.98
C VAL A 233 -5.04 2.32 7.94
N GLU A 234 -5.50 1.17 7.49
CA GLU A 234 -6.55 1.03 6.49
C GLU A 234 -7.66 0.14 7.04
N GLU A 235 -8.91 0.49 6.79
CA GLU A 235 -10.05 -0.32 7.27
C GLU A 235 -11.17 -0.43 6.26
N THR A 236 -11.94 -1.51 6.35
CA THR A 236 -13.11 -1.73 5.49
C THR A 236 -14.17 -2.56 6.24
N PRO A 237 -15.47 -2.24 6.10
CA PRO A 237 -16.03 -1.08 5.40
C PRO A 237 -15.60 0.26 6.01
N ALA A 238 -15.69 1.34 5.23
CA ALA A 238 -15.38 2.67 5.75
C ALA A 238 -16.45 3.10 6.76
N PRO A 239 -16.08 3.53 7.99
CA PRO A 239 -17.06 3.84 9.01
C PRO A 239 -17.82 5.13 8.67
N ARG A 240 -19.06 5.24 9.18
CA ARG A 240 -19.91 6.44 9.18
C ARG A 240 -20.52 6.88 7.83
N TYR A 241 -20.28 6.18 6.73
CA TYR A 241 -20.98 6.47 5.47
C TYR A 241 -22.35 5.80 5.37
N SER A 242 -23.29 6.48 4.74
CA SER A 242 -24.58 5.90 4.34
C SER A 242 -24.42 5.02 3.10
N ASP A 243 -25.33 4.08 2.91
CA ASP A 243 -25.33 3.21 1.72
C ASP A 243 -25.52 4.02 0.44
N GLU A 244 -26.28 5.12 0.51
CA GLU A 244 -26.46 6.04 -0.63
C GLU A 244 -25.14 6.69 -1.05
N LEU A 245 -24.34 7.17 -0.09
CA LEU A 245 -23.03 7.74 -0.41
C LEU A 245 -22.09 6.67 -0.99
N ARG A 246 -22.07 5.46 -0.42
CA ARG A 246 -21.29 4.34 -0.96
C ARG A 246 -21.70 4.01 -2.40
N GLN A 247 -22.98 3.94 -2.70
CA GLN A 247 -23.48 3.67 -4.05
C GLN A 247 -23.11 4.77 -5.05
N ARG A 248 -23.17 6.05 -4.65
CA ARG A 248 -22.73 7.17 -5.49
C ARG A 248 -21.24 7.07 -5.82
N MET A 249 -20.39 6.80 -4.82
CA MET A 249 -18.95 6.63 -5.02
C MET A 249 -18.63 5.38 -5.84
N ALA A 250 -19.30 4.25 -5.58
CA ALA A 250 -19.14 3.01 -6.35
C ALA A 250 -19.46 3.22 -7.83
N LYS A 251 -20.58 3.89 -8.13
CA LYS A 251 -20.97 4.22 -9.51
C LYS A 251 -19.92 5.11 -10.18
N ALA A 252 -19.38 6.10 -9.47
CA ALA A 252 -18.32 6.96 -9.98
C ALA A 252 -17.03 6.17 -10.25
N ALA A 253 -16.66 5.24 -9.36
CA ALA A 253 -15.48 4.38 -9.52
C ALA A 253 -15.59 3.43 -10.73
N ILE A 254 -16.77 2.81 -10.92
CA ILE A 254 -17.05 1.99 -12.10
C ILE A 254 -17.00 2.84 -13.39
N ALA A 255 -17.57 4.04 -13.37
CA ALA A 255 -17.53 4.95 -14.51
C ALA A 255 -16.09 5.38 -14.87
N ALA A 256 -15.27 5.68 -13.86
CA ALA A 256 -13.86 6.00 -14.04
C ALA A 256 -13.09 4.86 -14.72
N ALA A 257 -13.26 3.63 -14.24
CA ALA A 257 -12.63 2.44 -14.80
C ALA A 257 -13.14 2.12 -16.22
N ALA A 258 -14.45 2.21 -16.45
CA ALA A 258 -15.04 1.99 -17.77
C ALA A 258 -14.51 2.99 -18.81
N GLY A 259 -14.31 4.24 -18.42
CA GLY A 259 -13.81 5.30 -19.31
C GLY A 259 -12.38 5.10 -19.82
N VAL A 260 -11.61 4.17 -19.24
CA VAL A 260 -10.24 3.84 -19.67
C VAL A 260 -10.09 2.38 -20.12
N ASP A 261 -11.19 1.67 -20.41
CA ASP A 261 -11.22 0.25 -20.78
C ASP A 261 -10.39 -0.60 -19.79
N TYR A 262 -10.63 -0.37 -18.50
CA TYR A 262 -9.80 -0.91 -17.43
C TYR A 262 -9.87 -2.43 -17.35
N ARG A 263 -8.73 -3.06 -17.07
CA ARG A 263 -8.59 -4.51 -16.88
C ARG A 263 -7.75 -4.81 -15.64
N ASN A 264 -7.93 -6.01 -15.10
CA ASN A 264 -7.25 -6.50 -13.91
C ASN A 264 -7.64 -5.70 -12.64
N ALA A 265 -6.85 -5.80 -11.58
CA ALA A 265 -7.09 -5.07 -10.32
C ALA A 265 -6.61 -3.62 -10.41
N GLY A 266 -7.43 -2.70 -9.91
CA GLY A 266 -7.08 -1.29 -9.73
C GLY A 266 -7.89 -0.66 -8.63
N THR A 267 -7.55 0.57 -8.26
CA THR A 267 -8.27 1.30 -7.22
C THR A 267 -8.56 2.72 -7.65
N VAL A 268 -9.79 3.17 -7.45
CA VAL A 268 -10.20 4.57 -7.63
C VAL A 268 -10.27 5.25 -6.27
N GLU A 269 -9.45 6.27 -6.07
CA GLU A 269 -9.36 7.01 -4.82
C GLU A 269 -10.20 8.28 -4.86
N PHE A 270 -10.84 8.60 -3.75
CA PHE A 270 -11.66 9.78 -3.52
C PHE A 270 -11.23 10.49 -2.25
N ILE A 271 -11.38 11.81 -2.28
CA ILE A 271 -11.48 12.61 -1.07
C ILE A 271 -12.96 12.79 -0.74
N VAL A 272 -13.34 12.51 0.50
CA VAL A 272 -14.70 12.73 1.02
C VAL A 272 -14.67 13.84 2.06
N THR A 273 -15.57 14.81 1.92
CA THR A 273 -15.70 15.96 2.83
C THR A 273 -16.60 15.61 4.02
N PRO A 274 -16.56 16.41 5.11
CA PRO A 274 -17.49 16.26 6.23
C PRO A 274 -18.97 16.36 5.83
N ASP A 275 -19.28 17.09 4.77
CA ASP A 275 -20.64 17.27 4.25
C ASP A 275 -21.10 16.12 3.33
N ASN A 276 -20.32 15.03 3.23
CA ASN A 276 -20.56 13.88 2.35
C ASN A 276 -20.54 14.20 0.84
N ASP A 277 -19.87 15.28 0.45
CA ASP A 277 -19.40 15.43 -0.93
C ASP A 277 -18.15 14.59 -1.13
N PHE A 278 -17.92 14.14 -2.37
CA PHE A 278 -16.73 13.38 -2.71
C PHE A 278 -16.17 13.81 -4.05
N TYR A 279 -14.86 13.67 -4.19
CA TYR A 279 -14.12 14.09 -5.38
C TYR A 279 -13.04 13.07 -5.71
N PHE A 280 -12.96 12.68 -6.97
CA PHE A 280 -11.89 11.83 -7.49
C PHE A 280 -10.53 12.47 -7.21
N LEU A 281 -9.62 11.65 -6.69
CA LEU A 281 -8.25 12.01 -6.38
C LEU A 281 -7.31 11.44 -7.44
N GLU A 282 -7.29 10.12 -7.58
CA GLU A 282 -6.47 9.40 -8.56
C GLU A 282 -7.00 7.98 -8.79
N MET A 283 -6.44 7.30 -9.78
CA MET A 283 -6.64 5.87 -9.97
C MET A 283 -5.29 5.16 -9.92
N ASN A 284 -5.10 4.29 -8.94
CA ASN A 284 -3.94 3.42 -8.84
C ASN A 284 -4.14 2.26 -9.80
N THR A 285 -3.30 2.16 -10.81
CA THR A 285 -3.48 1.24 -11.95
C THR A 285 -2.88 -0.15 -11.67
N ARG A 286 -3.05 -0.63 -10.43
CA ARG A 286 -2.40 -1.82 -9.89
C ARG A 286 -3.10 -2.30 -8.62
N LEU A 287 -2.67 -3.46 -8.11
CA LEU A 287 -2.94 -3.87 -6.74
C LEU A 287 -2.35 -2.86 -5.73
N GLN A 288 -2.95 -2.75 -4.56
CA GLN A 288 -2.46 -1.92 -3.45
C GLN A 288 -2.00 -2.77 -2.26
N VAL A 289 -1.28 -2.13 -1.34
CA VAL A 289 -0.74 -2.77 -0.13
C VAL A 289 -1.87 -3.33 0.72
N GLU A 290 -2.91 -2.52 0.89
CA GLU A 290 -4.15 -2.70 1.66
C GLU A 290 -5.21 -3.57 1.00
N HIS A 291 -4.90 -4.27 -0.10
CA HIS A 291 -5.84 -5.23 -0.70
C HIS A 291 -6.31 -6.36 0.26
N PRO A 292 -5.51 -6.86 1.25
CA PRO A 292 -5.94 -7.97 2.09
C PRO A 292 -7.18 -7.69 2.93
N ILE A 293 -7.42 -6.45 3.34
CA ILE A 293 -8.64 -6.12 4.10
C ILE A 293 -9.89 -6.31 3.24
N THR A 294 -9.82 -5.99 1.95
CA THR A 294 -10.88 -6.31 0.99
C THR A 294 -11.05 -7.83 0.84
N GLU A 295 -9.95 -8.59 0.72
CA GLU A 295 -10.02 -10.06 0.60
C GLU A 295 -10.75 -10.67 1.80
N LEU A 296 -10.43 -10.23 3.03
CA LEU A 296 -11.01 -10.81 4.25
C LEU A 296 -12.51 -10.53 4.41
N VAL A 297 -12.99 -9.35 3.97
CA VAL A 297 -14.42 -9.00 4.08
C VAL A 297 -15.25 -9.48 2.91
N THR A 298 -14.63 -9.80 1.76
CA THR A 298 -15.35 -10.27 0.56
C THR A 298 -15.18 -11.75 0.27
N ASP A 299 -14.20 -12.41 0.90
CA ASP A 299 -13.79 -13.80 0.59
C ASP A 299 -13.34 -13.98 -0.87
N VAL A 300 -12.78 -12.91 -1.47
CA VAL A 300 -12.23 -12.92 -2.83
C VAL A 300 -10.72 -12.79 -2.77
N ASP A 301 -10.00 -13.79 -3.29
CA ASP A 301 -8.55 -13.70 -3.51
C ASP A 301 -8.26 -12.84 -4.75
N LEU A 302 -7.74 -11.64 -4.52
CA LEU A 302 -7.53 -10.64 -5.56
C LEU A 302 -6.37 -11.03 -6.47
N VAL A 303 -5.26 -11.54 -5.95
CA VAL A 303 -4.10 -11.93 -6.78
C VAL A 303 -4.43 -13.13 -7.66
N ARG A 304 -5.18 -14.10 -7.15
CA ARG A 304 -5.70 -15.22 -7.95
C ARG A 304 -6.62 -14.72 -9.06
N ALA A 305 -7.50 -13.77 -8.77
CA ALA A 305 -8.33 -13.14 -9.79
C ALA A 305 -7.47 -12.38 -10.83
N GLN A 306 -6.38 -11.72 -10.42
CA GLN A 306 -5.48 -11.02 -11.34
C GLN A 306 -4.85 -11.99 -12.33
N LEU A 307 -4.38 -13.15 -11.86
CA LEU A 307 -3.76 -14.19 -12.68
C LEU A 307 -4.78 -14.85 -13.62
N ALA A 308 -6.02 -15.07 -13.16
CA ALA A 308 -7.10 -15.60 -13.99
C ALA A 308 -7.48 -14.65 -15.12
N VAL A 309 -7.71 -13.37 -14.81
CA VAL A 309 -8.05 -12.33 -15.80
C VAL A 309 -6.90 -12.11 -16.78
N ALA A 310 -5.65 -12.07 -16.31
CA ALA A 310 -4.48 -11.97 -17.18
C ALA A 310 -4.35 -13.18 -18.12
N SER A 311 -4.85 -14.35 -17.72
CA SER A 311 -4.94 -15.54 -18.57
C SER A 311 -6.14 -15.53 -19.54
N GLY A 312 -6.86 -14.40 -19.65
CA GLY A 312 -7.99 -14.22 -20.56
C GLY A 312 -9.33 -14.76 -20.03
N GLN A 313 -9.39 -15.24 -18.79
CA GLN A 313 -10.64 -15.71 -18.19
C GLN A 313 -11.55 -14.51 -17.87
N PRO A 314 -12.88 -14.68 -17.96
CA PRO A 314 -13.81 -13.68 -17.44
C PRO A 314 -13.75 -13.61 -15.92
N LEU A 315 -14.25 -12.51 -15.36
CA LEU A 315 -14.46 -12.41 -13.92
C LEU A 315 -15.39 -13.54 -13.45
N PRO A 316 -15.06 -14.24 -12.34
CA PRO A 316 -15.88 -15.33 -11.85
C PRO A 316 -17.15 -14.87 -11.12
N TRP A 317 -17.31 -13.55 -10.92
CA TRP A 317 -18.37 -12.95 -10.12
C TRP A 317 -18.96 -11.73 -10.82
N LYS A 318 -20.27 -11.55 -10.67
CA LYS A 318 -21.00 -10.33 -11.00
C LYS A 318 -21.10 -9.45 -9.76
N GLN A 319 -21.46 -8.18 -9.94
CA GLN A 319 -21.65 -7.25 -8.82
C GLN A 319 -22.66 -7.76 -7.79
N SER A 320 -23.70 -8.48 -8.23
CA SER A 320 -24.74 -9.08 -7.36
C SER A 320 -24.26 -10.25 -6.51
N ASP A 321 -23.14 -10.88 -6.89
CA ASP A 321 -22.59 -12.05 -6.20
C ASP A 321 -21.65 -11.64 -5.06
N LEU A 322 -21.19 -10.38 -5.06
CA LEU A 322 -20.25 -9.83 -4.10
C LEU A 322 -20.99 -9.31 -2.87
N GLN A 323 -20.51 -9.72 -1.70
CA GLN A 323 -21.00 -9.26 -0.41
C GLN A 323 -19.83 -8.87 0.47
N GLN A 324 -20.07 -7.92 1.36
CA GLN A 324 -19.13 -7.51 2.38
C GLN A 324 -19.64 -7.98 3.74
N ARG A 325 -18.79 -8.68 4.49
CA ARG A 325 -19.12 -9.18 5.84
C ARG A 325 -18.08 -8.72 6.85
N GLY A 326 -18.55 -8.48 8.08
CA GLY A 326 -17.67 -8.11 9.19
C GLY A 326 -16.91 -6.80 8.92
N HIS A 327 -15.71 -6.73 9.50
CA HIS A 327 -14.82 -5.58 9.43
C HIS A 327 -13.38 -6.07 9.42
N ALA A 328 -12.52 -5.45 8.61
CA ALA A 328 -11.10 -5.73 8.59
C ALA A 328 -10.27 -4.45 8.74
N ILE A 329 -9.14 -4.56 9.43
CA ILE A 329 -8.17 -3.47 9.66
C ILE A 329 -6.79 -4.01 9.31
N GLU A 330 -6.02 -3.23 8.55
CA GLU A 330 -4.61 -3.43 8.29
C GLU A 330 -3.78 -2.33 8.95
N VAL A 331 -2.59 -2.72 9.42
CA VAL A 331 -1.53 -1.79 9.81
C VAL A 331 -0.21 -2.21 9.19
N ARG A 332 0.58 -1.21 8.77
CA ARG A 332 1.90 -1.43 8.16
C ARG A 332 3.01 -1.39 9.20
N VAL A 333 3.69 -2.52 9.38
CA VAL A 333 4.81 -2.66 10.31
C VAL A 333 6.11 -2.27 9.61
N TYR A 334 6.73 -1.19 10.06
CA TYR A 334 7.97 -0.64 9.51
C TYR A 334 9.14 -0.76 10.49
N ALA A 335 10.34 -0.90 9.95
CA ALA A 335 11.59 -0.63 10.65
C ALA A 335 11.83 0.89 10.73
N GLU A 336 11.07 1.55 11.61
CA GLU A 336 11.15 2.98 11.90
C GLU A 336 11.20 3.19 13.41
N ASP A 337 11.73 4.35 13.83
CA ASP A 337 11.72 4.79 15.23
C ASP A 337 10.71 5.93 15.44
N PRO A 338 9.46 5.64 15.87
CA PRO A 338 8.46 6.67 16.15
C PRO A 338 8.92 7.72 17.16
N ASP A 339 9.80 7.35 18.08
CA ASP A 339 10.27 8.21 19.17
C ASP A 339 11.42 9.13 18.70
N ASP A 340 12.02 8.86 17.54
CA ASP A 340 12.97 9.75 16.85
C ASP A 340 12.48 10.06 15.43
N ARG A 341 11.39 10.82 15.34
CA ARG A 341 10.83 11.39 14.09
C ARG A 341 10.58 10.36 12.96
N PHE A 342 10.33 9.09 13.31
CA PHE A 342 10.14 7.98 12.37
C PHE A 342 11.35 7.76 11.46
N LEU A 343 12.58 7.94 11.98
CA LEU A 343 13.77 7.66 11.20
C LEU A 343 13.83 6.17 10.81
N PRO A 344 14.04 5.84 9.53
CA PRO A 344 14.23 4.47 9.08
C PRO A 344 15.39 3.80 9.81
N GLN A 345 15.20 2.54 10.16
CA GLN A 345 16.14 1.73 10.93
C GLN A 345 16.76 0.67 10.04
N SER A 346 18.04 0.40 10.26
CA SER A 346 18.77 -0.66 9.57
C SER A 346 19.38 -1.62 10.59
N GLY A 347 19.67 -2.85 10.17
CA GLY A 347 20.25 -3.87 11.04
C GLY A 347 19.68 -5.26 10.74
N THR A 348 19.96 -6.20 11.63
CA THR A 348 19.51 -7.60 11.47
C THR A 348 18.40 -7.92 12.45
N ILE A 349 17.33 -8.56 11.98
CA ILE A 349 16.27 -9.06 12.86
C ILE A 349 16.80 -10.24 13.68
N ALA A 350 17.11 -10.00 14.95
CA ALA A 350 17.66 -11.00 15.86
C ALA A 350 16.61 -12.00 16.35
N TYR A 351 15.38 -11.53 16.53
CA TYR A 351 14.23 -12.33 16.96
C TYR A 351 12.97 -11.86 16.23
N TYR A 352 12.14 -12.80 15.81
CA TYR A 352 10.93 -12.56 15.04
C TYR A 352 9.86 -13.56 15.47
N SER A 353 8.74 -13.06 15.97
CA SER A 353 7.58 -13.85 16.36
C SER A 353 6.31 -13.13 15.91
N GLU A 354 5.67 -13.69 14.89
CA GLU A 354 4.40 -13.19 14.37
C GLU A 354 3.25 -13.49 15.36
N PRO A 355 2.26 -12.60 15.49
CA PRO A 355 1.02 -12.92 16.17
C PRO A 355 0.21 -13.94 15.35
N SER A 356 -0.58 -14.75 16.04
CA SER A 356 -1.45 -15.74 15.41
C SER A 356 -2.84 -15.75 16.09
N GLY A 357 -3.70 -16.66 15.64
CA GLY A 357 -5.05 -16.85 16.18
C GLY A 357 -6.17 -16.51 15.19
N PRO A 358 -7.44 -16.75 15.56
CA PRO A 358 -8.58 -16.51 14.68
C PRO A 358 -8.67 -15.05 14.20
N GLY A 359 -8.86 -14.87 12.89
CA GLY A 359 -9.01 -13.55 12.28
C GLY A 359 -7.72 -12.72 12.24
N VAL A 360 -6.54 -13.34 12.32
CA VAL A 360 -5.23 -12.67 12.27
C VAL A 360 -4.46 -13.18 11.06
N ARG A 361 -4.00 -12.27 10.20
CA ARG A 361 -3.17 -12.55 9.03
C ARG A 361 -1.93 -11.68 9.07
N VAL A 362 -0.79 -12.27 8.71
CA VAL A 362 0.48 -11.55 8.56
C VAL A 362 1.03 -11.83 7.17
N ASP A 363 1.23 -10.75 6.42
CA ASP A 363 1.89 -10.77 5.13
C ASP A 363 3.27 -10.13 5.31
N ALA A 364 4.31 -10.95 5.48
CA ALA A 364 5.66 -10.52 5.79
C ALA A 364 6.63 -10.69 4.62
N GLY A 365 7.58 -9.76 4.49
CA GLY A 365 8.71 -9.83 3.57
C GLY A 365 10.03 -10.18 4.25
N VAL A 366 10.00 -10.49 5.55
CA VAL A 366 11.19 -10.69 6.40
C VAL A 366 11.00 -11.86 7.36
N THR A 367 12.11 -12.33 7.94
CA THR A 367 12.09 -13.31 9.03
C THR A 367 13.29 -13.09 9.96
N ARG A 368 13.46 -13.97 10.95
CA ARG A 368 14.67 -13.98 11.80
C ARG A 368 15.92 -14.12 10.92
N GLY A 369 16.89 -13.23 11.13
CA GLY A 369 18.14 -13.16 10.39
C GLY A 369 18.08 -12.31 9.12
N SER A 370 16.91 -11.78 8.75
CA SER A 370 16.81 -10.82 7.64
C SER A 370 17.59 -9.54 7.95
N GLU A 371 18.24 -9.00 6.93
CA GLU A 371 18.95 -7.73 6.96
C GLU A 371 18.06 -6.62 6.40
N ILE A 372 17.90 -5.57 7.20
CA ILE A 372 17.16 -4.37 6.84
C ILE A 372 18.17 -3.30 6.42
N GLY A 373 18.19 -3.00 5.13
CA GLY A 373 18.99 -1.92 4.56
C GLY A 373 18.23 -0.59 4.48
N LEU A 374 18.92 0.46 4.07
CA LEU A 374 18.33 1.81 3.85
C LEU A 374 17.99 2.09 2.38
N ARG A 375 18.23 1.11 1.50
CA ARG A 375 18.08 1.28 0.05
C ARG A 375 16.62 1.24 -0.42
N PHE A 376 15.79 0.49 0.28
CA PHE A 376 14.38 0.27 -0.06
C PHE A 376 13.49 0.75 1.09
N ASP A 377 12.18 0.73 0.84
CA ASP A 377 11.17 0.94 1.85
C ASP A 377 11.44 0.05 3.10
N PRO A 378 11.45 0.61 4.33
CA PRO A 378 11.63 -0.14 5.57
C PRO A 378 10.42 -1.01 5.99
N MET A 379 9.41 -1.20 5.14
CA MET A 379 8.26 -2.06 5.46
C MET A 379 8.70 -3.51 5.67
N LEU A 380 8.35 -4.06 6.85
CA LEU A 380 8.69 -5.42 7.26
C LEU A 380 7.54 -6.38 6.95
N ALA A 381 6.33 -5.98 7.31
CA ALA A 381 5.14 -6.79 7.19
C ALA A 381 3.87 -5.94 7.24
N LYS A 382 2.76 -6.54 6.82
CA LYS A 382 1.41 -6.06 7.08
C LYS A 382 0.79 -6.96 8.14
N LEU A 383 0.15 -6.35 9.13
CA LEU A 383 -0.66 -7.06 10.11
C LEU A 383 -2.11 -6.74 9.82
N ILE A 384 -2.88 -7.77 9.49
CA ILE A 384 -4.27 -7.65 9.11
C ILE A 384 -5.13 -8.43 10.10
N CYS A 385 -6.19 -7.80 10.58
CA CYS A 385 -7.19 -8.47 11.40
C CYS A 385 -8.56 -8.35 10.77
N PHE A 386 -9.40 -9.36 11.01
CA PHE A 386 -10.80 -9.41 10.63
C PHE A 386 -11.64 -9.75 11.85
N ALA A 387 -12.83 -9.17 11.98
CA ALA A 387 -13.83 -9.52 12.98
C ALA A 387 -15.27 -9.29 12.49
N GLU A 388 -16.24 -9.75 13.27
CA GLU A 388 -17.67 -9.56 13.00
C GLU A 388 -18.10 -8.10 13.15
N THR A 389 -17.41 -7.32 13.99
CA THR A 389 -17.67 -5.89 14.20
C THR A 389 -16.36 -5.11 14.22
N ARG A 390 -16.44 -3.81 13.94
CA ARG A 390 -15.30 -2.89 14.00
C ARG A 390 -14.61 -2.92 15.37
N ASP A 391 -15.37 -2.81 16.46
CA ASP A 391 -14.82 -2.85 17.83
C ASP A 391 -14.07 -4.15 18.13
N ALA A 392 -14.64 -5.29 17.74
CA ALA A 392 -13.98 -6.58 17.92
C ALA A 392 -12.70 -6.67 17.08
N CYS A 393 -12.67 -6.05 15.89
CA CYS A 393 -11.48 -5.98 15.05
C CYS A 393 -10.39 -5.11 15.68
N ILE A 394 -10.77 -3.98 16.28
CA ILE A 394 -9.87 -3.09 17.03
C ILE A 394 -9.23 -3.82 18.21
N ASP A 395 -10.03 -4.52 19.03
CA ASP A 395 -9.51 -5.28 20.16
C ASP A 395 -8.58 -6.42 19.70
N ARG A 396 -8.93 -7.07 18.58
CA ARG A 396 -8.14 -8.15 17.97
C ARG A 396 -6.79 -7.66 17.45
N ILE A 397 -6.74 -6.54 16.73
CA ILE A 397 -5.50 -5.99 16.20
C ILE A 397 -4.62 -5.39 17.30
N ALA A 398 -5.23 -4.78 18.33
CA ALA A 398 -4.50 -4.32 19.52
C ALA A 398 -3.82 -5.48 20.26
N ARG A 399 -4.51 -6.62 20.40
CA ARG A 399 -3.94 -7.85 20.95
C ARG A 399 -2.84 -8.43 20.06
N ALA A 400 -3.05 -8.47 18.74
CA ALA A 400 -2.05 -8.93 17.78
C ALA A 400 -0.75 -8.11 17.86
N LEU A 401 -0.87 -6.78 17.88
CA LEU A 401 0.27 -5.87 18.01
C LEU A 401 1.03 -6.03 19.33
N ARG A 402 0.34 -6.41 20.42
CA ARG A 402 1.00 -6.70 21.70
C ARG A 402 1.83 -7.99 21.66
N GLU A 403 1.42 -8.97 20.87
CA GLU A 403 2.11 -10.26 20.72
C GLU A 403 3.20 -10.24 19.64
N TYR A 404 3.13 -9.29 18.71
CA TYR A 404 4.09 -9.16 17.63
C TYR A 404 5.46 -8.69 18.16
N THR A 405 6.41 -9.62 18.20
CA THR A 405 7.75 -9.34 18.74
C THR A 405 8.80 -9.35 17.63
N ILE A 406 9.41 -8.19 17.39
CA ILE A 406 10.52 -8.00 16.45
C ILE A 406 11.66 -7.33 17.21
N LEU A 407 12.81 -8.01 17.34
CA LEU A 407 13.99 -7.50 18.04
C LEU A 407 15.20 -7.45 17.10
N GLY A 408 16.17 -6.59 17.44
CA GLY A 408 17.38 -6.35 16.64
C GLY A 408 17.31 -5.07 15.80
N THR A 409 16.10 -4.55 15.57
CA THR A 409 15.84 -3.23 14.99
C THR A 409 14.67 -2.57 15.72
N LYS A 410 14.60 -1.24 15.74
CA LYS A 410 13.40 -0.53 16.22
C LYS A 410 12.29 -0.62 15.18
N THR A 411 11.05 -0.68 15.65
CA THR A 411 9.86 -0.78 14.81
C THR A 411 8.75 0.11 15.31
N ASN A 412 7.77 0.38 14.45
CA ASN A 412 6.58 1.15 14.80
C ASN A 412 5.48 0.35 15.53
N VAL A 413 5.69 -0.94 15.86
CA VAL A 413 4.65 -1.84 16.42
C VAL A 413 3.99 -1.28 17.68
N SER A 414 4.80 -0.77 18.62
CA SER A 414 4.29 -0.22 19.89
C SER A 414 3.48 1.06 19.68
N TRP A 415 3.85 1.85 18.68
CA TRP A 415 3.16 3.08 18.29
C TRP A 415 1.84 2.76 17.58
N LEU A 416 1.84 1.82 16.64
CA LEU A 416 0.62 1.32 15.99
C LEU A 416 -0.42 0.85 17.00
N ARG A 417 0.02 0.16 18.08
CA ARG A 417 -0.88 -0.25 19.16
C ARG A 417 -1.58 0.95 19.80
N ARG A 418 -0.85 2.04 20.05
CA ARG A 418 -1.43 3.27 20.62
C ARG A 418 -2.42 3.92 19.66
N VAL A 419 -2.11 3.93 18.37
CA VAL A 419 -2.99 4.45 17.30
C VAL A 419 -4.33 3.71 17.29
N VAL A 420 -4.32 2.38 17.17
CA VAL A 420 -5.56 1.59 17.05
C VAL A 420 -6.37 1.56 18.35
N THR A 421 -5.75 1.80 19.51
CA THR A 421 -6.47 1.90 20.80
C THR A 421 -6.86 3.33 21.17
N HIS A 422 -6.53 4.32 20.35
CA HIS A 422 -6.85 5.72 20.65
C HIS A 422 -8.38 5.94 20.62
N PRO A 423 -8.98 6.67 21.58
CA PRO A 423 -10.43 6.88 21.62
C PRO A 423 -11.01 7.44 20.32
N ALA A 424 -10.39 8.45 19.72
CA ALA A 424 -10.85 9.03 18.45
C ALA A 424 -10.85 8.01 17.30
N PHE A 425 -9.87 7.10 17.24
CA PHE A 425 -9.88 6.02 16.25
C PHE A 425 -11.02 5.04 16.52
N ARG A 426 -11.24 4.66 17.78
CA ARG A 426 -12.34 3.75 18.17
C ARG A 426 -13.71 4.33 17.86
N GLU A 427 -13.88 5.64 18.00
CA GLU A 427 -15.10 6.34 17.63
C GLU A 427 -15.24 6.56 16.11
N GLY A 428 -14.19 6.32 15.32
CA GLY A 428 -14.17 6.58 13.87
C GLY A 428 -14.09 8.07 13.53
N LEU A 429 -13.58 8.89 14.44
CA LEU A 429 -13.25 10.30 14.23
C LEU A 429 -11.85 10.37 13.59
N VAL A 430 -11.80 10.04 12.30
CA VAL A 430 -10.55 9.90 11.55
C VAL A 430 -10.54 10.76 10.30
N SER A 431 -9.43 11.44 10.08
CA SER A 431 -9.12 12.28 8.91
C SER A 431 -7.64 12.13 8.55
N THR A 432 -7.23 12.70 7.42
CA THR A 432 -5.79 12.78 7.06
C THR A 432 -4.94 13.61 8.02
N ARG A 433 -5.58 14.32 8.96
CA ARG A 433 -4.93 15.17 9.97
C ARG A 433 -4.88 14.53 11.36
N PHE A 434 -5.36 13.30 11.50
CA PHE A 434 -5.41 12.58 12.77
C PHE A 434 -4.09 12.63 13.57
N PHE A 435 -2.94 12.46 12.91
CA PHE A 435 -1.64 12.50 13.61
C PHE A 435 -1.14 13.93 13.91
N GLU A 436 -1.64 14.95 13.21
CA GLU A 436 -1.40 16.35 13.57
C GLU A 436 -2.21 16.72 14.82
N GLU A 437 -3.43 16.22 14.94
CA GLU A 437 -4.38 16.52 16.03
C GLU A 437 -4.12 15.70 17.30
N HIS A 438 -3.68 14.45 17.15
CA HIS A 438 -3.52 13.50 18.26
C HIS A 438 -2.08 13.02 18.45
N GLY A 439 -1.09 13.63 17.78
CA GLY A 439 0.31 13.20 17.87
C GLY A 439 0.87 13.20 19.29
N ASP A 440 0.50 14.19 20.11
CA ASP A 440 0.96 14.33 21.49
C ASP A 440 0.39 13.24 22.42
N SER A 441 -0.87 12.82 22.22
CA SER A 441 -1.48 11.73 23.00
C SER A 441 -0.95 10.34 22.61
N LEU A 442 -0.26 10.23 21.47
CA LEU A 442 0.37 9.01 20.97
C LEU A 442 1.83 8.84 21.41
N GLN A 443 2.37 9.76 22.20
CA GLN A 443 3.71 9.61 22.77
C GLN A 443 3.80 8.38 23.69
N PRO A 444 4.97 7.70 23.75
CA PRO A 444 5.14 6.59 24.66
C PRO A 444 4.96 7.07 26.11
N GLN A 445 4.14 6.36 26.88
CA GLN A 445 4.10 6.56 28.32
C GLN A 445 5.31 5.86 28.95
N ALA A 446 6.09 6.60 29.73
CA ALA A 446 7.22 6.03 30.46
C ALA A 446 6.72 4.93 31.40
N SER A 447 7.23 3.70 31.23
CA SER A 447 6.94 2.61 32.15
C SER A 447 7.98 2.61 33.25
N GLU A 448 7.56 2.82 34.50
CA GLU A 448 8.43 2.66 35.68
C GLU A 448 8.98 1.23 35.81
N ALA A 449 8.29 0.25 35.24
CA ALA A 449 8.70 -1.15 35.26
C ALA A 449 9.78 -1.48 34.22
N ALA A 450 9.90 -0.73 33.12
CA ALA A 450 10.84 -1.06 32.04
C ALA A 450 12.32 -1.03 32.50
N PRO A 451 12.79 -0.01 33.26
CA PRO A 451 14.13 -0.03 33.85
C PRO A 451 14.35 -1.21 34.80
N LEU A 452 13.34 -1.58 35.60
CA LEU A 452 13.42 -2.71 36.53
C LEU A 452 13.51 -4.05 35.79
N ILE A 453 12.72 -4.24 34.73
CA ILE A 453 12.77 -5.43 33.87
C ILE A 453 14.13 -5.51 33.16
N ALA A 454 14.62 -4.40 32.61
CA ALA A 454 15.93 -4.36 31.97
C ALA A 454 17.07 -4.69 32.95
N ALA A 455 17.02 -4.15 34.18
CA ALA A 455 17.97 -4.46 35.24
C ALA A 455 17.88 -5.94 35.67
N ALA A 456 16.67 -6.51 35.79
CA ALA A 456 16.45 -7.92 36.10
C ALA A 456 17.01 -8.83 35.00
N ILE A 457 16.81 -8.50 33.72
CA ILE A 457 17.36 -9.25 32.57
C ILE A 457 18.89 -9.14 32.54
N ALA A 458 19.45 -7.94 32.77
CA ALA A 458 20.89 -7.72 32.77
C ALA A 458 21.61 -8.42 33.95
N SER A 459 20.93 -8.54 35.09
CA SER A 459 21.43 -9.24 36.29
C SER A 459 21.14 -10.75 36.28
N ALA A 460 20.27 -11.24 35.40
CA ALA A 460 20.05 -12.67 35.24
C ALA A 460 21.37 -13.33 34.82
N PRO A 461 21.82 -14.39 35.53
CA PRO A 461 23.06 -15.08 35.17
C PRO A 461 22.93 -15.58 33.74
N ARG A 462 23.76 -15.04 32.83
CA ARG A 462 23.91 -15.60 31.49
C ARG A 462 24.30 -17.04 31.70
N ALA A 463 23.43 -17.98 31.31
CA ALA A 463 23.84 -19.37 31.19
C ALA A 463 24.97 -19.38 30.18
N ILE A 464 26.21 -19.36 30.67
CA ILE A 464 27.37 -19.72 29.89
C ILE A 464 27.01 -21.12 29.43
N ALA A 465 26.82 -21.29 28.12
CA ALA A 465 26.88 -22.60 27.51
C ALA A 465 28.29 -23.11 27.80
N THR A 466 28.49 -23.63 29.01
CA THR A 466 29.62 -24.46 29.34
C THR A 466 29.53 -25.57 28.31
N GLY A 467 30.61 -25.73 27.55
CA GLY A 467 30.71 -26.72 26.50
C GLY A 467 30.52 -28.12 27.09
N ALA A 468 29.27 -28.52 27.29
CA ALA A 468 28.91 -29.91 27.27
C ALA A 468 29.04 -30.29 25.80
N GLN A 469 30.18 -30.92 25.47
CA GLN A 469 30.29 -31.76 24.29
C GLN A 469 28.96 -32.47 24.14
N ARG A 470 28.21 -32.13 23.09
CA ARG A 470 27.07 -32.91 22.66
C ARG A 470 27.66 -34.27 22.33
N ARG A 471 27.63 -35.20 23.29
CA ARG A 471 27.73 -36.62 22.95
C ARG A 471 26.55 -36.82 22.03
N VAL A 472 26.85 -36.97 20.75
CA VAL A 472 25.90 -37.49 19.78
C VAL A 472 25.54 -38.85 20.35
N SER A 473 24.39 -38.94 21.01
CA SER A 473 23.79 -40.21 21.34
C SER A 473 23.46 -40.83 19.98
N ASP A 474 24.30 -41.78 19.57
CA ASP A 474 24.05 -42.62 18.42
C ASP A 474 22.62 -43.15 18.49
N VAL A 475 21.90 -43.12 17.36
CA VAL A 475 20.48 -43.48 17.26
C VAL A 475 20.22 -44.85 17.86
N TRP A 476 21.21 -45.75 17.78
CA TRP A 476 21.22 -47.10 18.32
C TRP A 476 21.15 -47.18 19.87
N ASN A 477 21.44 -46.11 20.60
CA ASN A 477 21.32 -46.09 22.07
C ASN A 477 19.92 -45.67 22.57
N THR A 478 19.10 -45.07 21.70
CA THR A 478 17.72 -44.65 22.02
C THR A 478 16.65 -45.69 21.66
N VAL A 479 16.97 -46.62 20.77
CA VAL A 479 16.12 -47.78 20.48
C VAL A 479 16.60 -48.91 21.39
N GLY A 480 15.89 -49.15 22.49
CA GLY A 480 16.23 -50.21 23.45
C GLY A 480 16.40 -51.59 22.82
N ALA A 481 16.97 -52.53 23.59
CA ALA A 481 17.35 -53.86 23.12
C ALA A 481 16.23 -54.58 22.36
N TRP A 482 16.46 -54.86 21.07
CA TRP A 482 15.66 -55.79 20.30
C TRP A 482 16.16 -57.21 20.56
N GLY A 483 15.31 -58.05 21.16
CA GLY A 483 15.49 -59.50 21.26
C GLY A 483 14.88 -60.05 22.56
N ARG A 484 14.11 -61.14 22.56
CA ARG A 484 13.82 -62.18 21.57
C ARG A 484 12.38 -62.64 21.72
#